data_AF-A0A354DEL3-F1
#
_entry.id   AF-A0A354DEL3-F1
#
_cell.length_a   1.000
_cell.length_b   1.000
_cell.length_c   1.000
_cell.angle_alpha   90.00
_cell.angle_beta   90.00
_cell.angle_gamma   90.00
#
_symmetry.space_group_name_H-M   'P 1'
#
loop_
_entity.id
_entity.type
_entity.pdbx_description
1 polymer ?
#
loop_
_entity_poly.entity_id
_entity_poly.type
_entity_poly.pdbx_seq_one_letter_code
_entity_poly.pdbx_strand_id
1 'polypeptide(L)' 'MGIKKYKPTSPGRRQMTVSTFEEITTSTPEKSLLVSKSKTAGR' A
#
# COMPACT_ATOMS: atom_id res chain seq x y z
N MET A 1 -2.12 -12.88 -3.95
CA MET A 1 -2.09 -11.85 -2.89
C MET A 1 -2.85 -12.30 -1.64
N GLY A 2 -2.15 -12.50 -0.52
CA GLY A 2 -2.77 -12.83 0.77
C GLY A 2 -3.24 -11.61 1.56
N ILE A 3 -4.15 -11.80 2.50
CA ILE A 3 -4.60 -10.76 3.45
C ILE A 3 -3.97 -11.04 4.83
N LYS A 4 -3.17 -10.10 5.32
CA LYS A 4 -2.60 -10.12 6.66
C LYS A 4 -3.51 -9.38 7.63
N LYS A 5 -4.03 -10.09 8.63
CA LYS A 5 -4.72 -9.50 9.78
C LYS A 5 -3.70 -9.16 10.86
N TYR A 6 -3.75 -7.93 11.38
CA TYR A 6 -2.86 -7.53 12.48
C TYR A 6 -3.34 -8.07 13.83
N LYS A 7 -2.40 -8.33 14.74
CA LYS A 7 -2.73 -8.55 16.15
C LYS A 7 -3.35 -7.27 16.73
N PRO A 8 -4.39 -7.37 17.58
CA PRO A 8 -5.10 -6.22 18.12
C PRO A 8 -4.32 -5.52 19.25
N THR A 9 -3.15 -4.95 18.93
CA THR A 9 -2.29 -4.26 19.91
C THR A 9 -2.73 -2.81 20.19
N SER A 10 -3.63 -2.26 19.38
CA SER A 10 -4.29 -0.95 19.59
C SER A 10 -5.71 -0.97 19.00
N PRO A 11 -6.63 -0.08 19.44
CA PRO A 11 -7.99 -0.01 18.90
C PRO A 11 -8.06 0.14 17.38
N GLY A 12 -7.22 1.02 16.81
CA GLY A 12 -7.17 1.25 15.36
C GLY A 12 -6.62 0.06 14.55
N ARG A 13 -5.88 -0.86 15.18
CA ARG A 13 -5.36 -2.07 14.50
C ARG A 13 -6.29 -3.28 14.58
N ARG A 14 -7.35 -3.26 15.40
CA ARG A 14 -8.20 -4.46 15.64
C ARG A 14 -8.89 -4.99 14.38
N GLN A 15 -9.33 -4.09 13.51
CA GLN A 15 -10.00 -4.42 12.25
C GLN A 15 -9.11 -4.19 11.03
N MET A 16 -7.86 -3.78 11.23
CA MET A 16 -6.94 -3.47 10.14
C MET A 16 -6.47 -4.75 9.47
N THR A 17 -6.61 -4.78 8.14
CA THR A 17 -6.11 -5.82 7.25
C THR A 17 -5.28 -5.17 6.16
N VAL A 18 -4.13 -5.77 5.82
CA VAL A 18 -3.24 -5.28 4.77
C VAL A 18 -2.87 -6.43 3.84
N SER A 19 -2.69 -6.14 2.55
CA SER A 19 -2.23 -7.13 1.58
C SER A 19 -0.80 -7.59 1.90
N THR A 20 -0.48 -8.87 1.72
CA THR A 20 0.86 -9.41 2.06
C THR A 20 1.96 -9.02 1.07
N PHE A 21 1.61 -8.43 -0.07
CA PHE A 21 2.54 -7.95 -1.11
C PHE A 21 3.61 -8.96 -1.56
N GLU A 22 3.38 -10.27 -1.37
CA GLU A 22 4.33 -11.35 -1.65
C GLU A 22 4.74 -11.44 -3.13
N GLU A 23 3.87 -10.98 -4.04
CA GLU A 23 4.11 -10.96 -5.48
C GLU A 23 4.87 -9.70 -5.95
N ILE A 24 5.09 -8.71 -5.08
CA ILE A 24 5.84 -7.50 -5.43
C ILE A 24 7.34 -7.80 -5.33
N THR A 25 7.98 -7.94 -6.50
CA THR A 25 9.39 -8.31 -6.62
C THR A 25 10.35 -7.13 -6.44
N THR A 26 9.91 -5.91 -6.70
CA THR A 26 10.73 -4.69 -6.63
C THR A 26 9.96 -3.54 -6.02
N SER A 27 10.60 -2.77 -5.13
CA SER A 27 10.00 -1.61 -4.46
C SER A 27 10.15 -0.30 -5.24
N THR A 28 11.11 -0.23 -6.16
CA THR A 28 11.41 0.96 -6.97
C THR A 28 10.91 0.79 -8.41
N PRO A 29 10.02 1.65 -8.92
CA PRO A 29 9.58 1.59 -10.32
C PRO A 29 10.64 2.13 -11.29
N GLU A 30 10.52 1.76 -12.56
CA GLU A 30 11.41 2.25 -13.62
C GLU A 30 11.20 3.75 -13.89
N LYS A 31 12.26 4.55 -13.76
CA LYS A 31 12.18 6.03 -13.78
C LYS A 31 11.71 6.61 -15.13
N SER A 32 12.08 5.96 -16.24
CA SER A 32 11.73 6.36 -17.61
C SER A 32 10.21 6.32 -17.87
N LEU A 33 9.49 5.43 -17.18
CA LEU A 33 8.06 5.20 -17.34
C LEU A 33 7.21 6.03 -16.37
N LEU A 34 7.83 6.85 -15.51
CA LEU A 34 7.12 7.67 -14.54
C LEU A 34 6.76 9.04 -15.11
N VAL A 35 5.60 9.54 -14.70
CA VAL A 35 5.14 10.91 -14.95
C VAL A 35 4.72 11.54 -13.62
N SER A 36 4.91 12.85 -13.48
CA SER A 36 4.43 13.56 -12.30
C SER A 36 2.90 13.55 -12.24
N LYS A 37 2.35 13.12 -11.10
CA LYS A 37 0.91 13.15 -10.82
C LYS A 37 0.63 14.22 -9.78
N SER A 38 0.24 15.41 -10.23
CA SER A 38 -0.24 16.47 -9.33
C SER A 38 -1.62 16.11 -8.77
N LYS A 39 -1.84 16.39 -7.48
CA LYS A 39 -3.14 16.22 -6.84
C LYS A 39 -3.90 17.54 -6.93
N THR A 40 -5.08 17.50 -7.52
CA THR A 40 -6.01 18.62 -7.63
C THR A 40 -6.92 18.77 -6.41
N ALA A 41 -6.92 17.80 -5.48
CA ALA A 41 -7.78 17.79 -4.29
C ALA A 41 -9.27 18.07 -4.59
N GLY A 42 -9.73 17.69 -5.80
CA GLY A 42 -11.10 17.93 -6.28
C GLY A 42 -11.29 19.19 -7.13
N ARG A 43 -10.22 19.93 -7.50
CA ARG A 43 -10.24 21.04 -8.47
C ARG A 43 -9.04 21.01 -9.40
#